data_AF-A0A5E7ZN90-F1
#
_entry.id   AF-A0A5E7ZN90-F1
#
_cell.length_a   1.000
_cell.length_b   1.000
_cell.length_c   1.000
_cell.angle_alpha   90.00
_cell.angle_beta   90.00
_cell.angle_gamma   90.00
#
_symmetry.space_group_name_H-M   'P 1'
#
loop_
_entity.id
_entity.type
_entity.pdbx_description
1 polymer ?
#
loop_
_entity_poly.entity_id
_entity_poly.type
_entity_poly.pdbx_seq_one_letter_code
_entity_poly.pdbx_strand_id
1 'polypeptide(L)'
;MSLNVVTFANTVDERINTLKNSCAKLGLPLEILGIGKKWSTNAIKLNLLNTFFLSTNLSDDDHLLVVDAFDVDVIGGESDILELFSRLNTDILFSAEANFYFRDRTLKYYYWKFYPRGATYYDYLNSGSFMGKLKHLRQMLSDIQALYGIDSTNEQALTQIRSDQSLFSRFYADCSSQLFNPTYTIAIDGQQQLFACTGGRATAVSWPLLSKRHSFLFFQYERKLLKTFGLASQQTIFRDLAWKKGQLHNTATGTHPLVVHIPASRENFRRRLQQLKGKYTFNTTSLLKPLAALVSLAAYMQSLVSLMQINRYNKGTSTQQQVFRYSKNFGPTYHESASRLRDLLKKNEPFCFSHLNDGEITFIRKYLNKDNEAKWYGRKQQIYSEVLAERLLTALQTKNHNYFVGIPCGTCYPELKTLALELRQADEFTVPAMTIHHNLSLLPSILGELRNRKLFFVLNEFQDLTMLQKLGLKADETQIMKVPFRNSYELYDELAEQRFEDGTVVMMMCGMLAKIVSPVWFENNPTCTFLAFGSSMDDMIQTDNIKYKLYPSEFPYTRNIYPYRSFLFGLKKPCPECFDLRDEN
;
A
#
# COMPACT_ATOMS: atom_id res chain seq x y z
N MET A 1 -16.54 29.62 -13.59
CA MET A 1 -15.74 28.41 -13.37
C MET A 1 -15.09 28.08 -14.68
N SER A 2 -13.77 28.07 -14.75
CA SER A 2 -13.03 27.78 -15.98
C SER A 2 -12.15 26.53 -15.84
N LEU A 3 -11.80 25.93 -16.97
CA LEU A 3 -10.81 24.87 -17.08
C LEU A 3 -9.51 25.40 -17.69
N ASN A 4 -8.39 25.20 -17.00
CA ASN A 4 -7.05 25.49 -17.54
C ASN A 4 -6.23 24.21 -17.68
N VAL A 5 -5.69 23.97 -18.87
CA VAL A 5 -4.80 22.83 -19.12
C VAL A 5 -3.38 23.26 -18.79
N VAL A 6 -2.70 22.51 -17.92
CA VAL A 6 -1.33 22.78 -17.49
C VAL A 6 -0.44 21.61 -17.87
N THR A 7 0.70 21.89 -18.49
CA THR A 7 1.67 20.86 -18.85
C THR A 7 3.10 21.28 -18.57
N PHE A 8 4.05 20.37 -18.76
CA PHE A 8 5.45 20.57 -18.43
C PHE A 8 6.36 20.27 -19.62
N ALA A 9 7.17 21.26 -20.02
CA ALA A 9 8.20 21.08 -21.02
C ALA A 9 9.35 22.05 -20.76
N ASN A 10 10.58 21.63 -21.06
CA ASN A 10 11.74 22.51 -21.00
C ASN A 10 11.95 23.32 -22.30
N THR A 11 11.42 22.82 -23.41
CA THR A 11 11.46 23.47 -24.73
C THR A 11 10.11 23.30 -25.43
N VAL A 12 9.69 24.32 -26.18
CA VAL A 12 8.57 24.19 -27.13
C VAL A 12 9.14 23.69 -28.44
N ASP A 13 8.92 22.41 -28.73
CA ASP A 13 9.26 21.82 -30.01
C ASP A 13 8.13 20.91 -30.50
N GLU A 14 8.33 20.32 -31.66
CA GLU A 14 7.33 19.49 -32.31
C GLU A 14 6.82 18.29 -31.48
N ARG A 15 7.45 17.92 -30.36
CA ARG A 15 6.95 16.88 -29.44
C ARG A 15 5.62 17.27 -28.79
N ILE A 16 5.40 18.55 -28.48
CA ILE A 16 4.18 19.03 -27.80
C ILE A 16 3.00 19.26 -28.74
N ASN A 17 3.23 19.22 -30.06
CA ASN A 17 2.24 19.61 -31.06
C ASN A 17 0.94 18.82 -30.97
N THR A 18 0.96 17.55 -30.57
CA THR A 18 -0.29 16.78 -30.41
C THR A 18 -1.19 17.42 -29.36
N LEU A 19 -0.67 17.64 -28.14
CA LEU A 19 -1.41 18.29 -27.07
C LEU A 19 -1.82 19.72 -27.46
N LYS A 20 -0.89 20.54 -27.94
CA LYS A 20 -1.14 21.92 -28.34
C LYS A 20 -2.24 22.04 -29.40
N ASN A 21 -2.20 21.21 -30.44
CA ASN A 21 -3.20 21.21 -31.50
C ASN A 21 -4.56 20.72 -31.00
N SER A 22 -4.57 19.73 -30.12
CA SER A 22 -5.81 19.21 -29.53
C SER A 22 -6.51 20.25 -28.65
N CYS A 23 -5.77 20.94 -27.77
CA CYS A 23 -6.31 22.04 -26.95
C CYS A 23 -6.78 23.20 -27.82
N ALA A 24 -5.98 23.65 -28.80
CA ALA A 24 -6.34 24.75 -29.68
C ALA A 24 -7.62 24.46 -30.48
N LYS A 25 -7.78 23.23 -30.98
CA LYS A 25 -8.99 22.80 -31.69
C LYS A 25 -10.25 22.85 -30.80
N LEU A 26 -10.08 22.61 -29.50
CA LEU A 26 -11.16 22.56 -28.51
C LEU A 26 -11.37 23.90 -27.79
N GLY A 27 -10.58 24.94 -28.13
CA GLY A 27 -10.63 26.23 -27.44
C GLY A 27 -10.12 26.20 -26.00
N LEU A 28 -9.36 25.17 -25.61
CA LEU A 28 -8.86 25.01 -24.24
C LEU A 28 -7.58 25.84 -24.01
N PRO A 29 -7.50 26.66 -22.96
CA PRO A 29 -6.27 27.36 -22.61
C PRO A 29 -5.20 26.36 -22.15
N LEU A 30 -3.99 26.50 -22.69
CA LEU A 30 -2.85 25.63 -22.41
C LEU A 30 -1.66 26.43 -21.89
N GLU A 31 -1.31 26.20 -20.63
CA GLU A 31 -0.12 26.74 -19.97
C GLU A 31 1.02 25.71 -20.00
N ILE A 32 2.21 26.14 -20.47
CA ILE A 32 3.40 25.26 -20.58
C ILE A 32 4.45 25.72 -19.57
N LEU A 33 4.59 24.96 -18.48
CA LEU A 33 5.52 25.27 -17.41
C LEU A 33 6.92 24.70 -17.69
N GLY A 34 7.95 25.45 -17.27
CA GLY A 34 9.35 24.98 -17.26
C GLY A 34 10.18 25.35 -18.48
N ILE A 35 9.67 26.19 -19.40
CA ILE A 35 10.44 26.65 -20.57
C ILE A 35 11.75 27.31 -20.13
N GLY A 36 12.86 26.87 -20.74
CA GLY A 36 14.21 27.36 -20.42
C GLY A 36 14.82 26.76 -19.14
N LYS A 37 14.08 25.94 -18.38
CA LYS A 37 14.60 25.27 -17.18
C LYS A 37 15.34 23.97 -17.55
N LYS A 38 16.36 23.63 -16.76
CA LYS A 38 17.08 22.36 -16.89
C LYS A 38 16.24 21.21 -16.30
N TRP A 39 15.98 20.18 -17.10
CA TRP A 39 15.21 19.00 -16.63
C TRP A 39 16.11 17.99 -15.94
N SER A 40 16.30 18.10 -14.62
CA SER A 40 17.16 17.21 -13.83
C SER A 40 16.45 15.94 -13.35
N THR A 41 15.14 16.03 -13.08
CA THR A 41 14.31 14.95 -12.55
C THR A 41 12.83 15.22 -12.86
N ASN A 42 11.99 14.20 -12.92
CA ASN A 42 10.54 14.40 -13.06
C ASN A 42 9.90 15.08 -11.84
N ALA A 43 10.56 15.04 -10.68
CA ALA A 43 10.06 15.73 -9.49
C ALA A 43 10.10 17.26 -9.62
N ILE A 44 10.80 17.81 -10.63
CA ILE A 44 10.79 19.25 -10.93
C ILE A 44 9.37 19.79 -11.18
N LYS A 45 8.44 18.92 -11.63
CA LYS A 45 7.02 19.26 -11.79
C LYS A 45 6.40 19.83 -10.51
N LEU A 46 6.85 19.38 -9.33
CA LEU A 46 6.37 19.89 -8.04
C LEU A 46 6.76 21.36 -7.85
N ASN A 47 8.02 21.71 -8.15
CA ASN A 47 8.50 23.10 -8.10
C ASN A 47 7.75 23.99 -9.10
N LEU A 48 7.58 23.49 -10.32
CA LEU A 48 6.90 24.22 -11.39
C LEU A 48 5.44 24.48 -11.04
N LEU A 49 4.73 23.48 -10.51
CA LEU A 49 3.36 23.65 -10.00
C LEU A 49 3.31 24.63 -8.83
N ASN A 50 4.23 24.52 -7.86
CA ASN A 50 4.28 25.43 -6.73
C ASN A 50 4.47 26.89 -7.18
N THR A 51 5.42 27.11 -8.09
CA THR A 51 5.68 28.44 -8.67
C THR A 51 4.44 28.97 -9.40
N PHE A 52 3.80 28.13 -10.21
CA PHE A 52 2.57 28.48 -10.90
C PHE A 52 1.44 28.85 -9.93
N PHE A 53 1.24 28.08 -8.85
CA PHE A 53 0.21 28.36 -7.85
C PHE A 53 0.43 29.69 -7.11
N LEU A 54 1.67 30.14 -7.00
CA LEU A 54 2.05 31.42 -6.38
C LEU A 54 1.95 32.61 -7.33
N SER A 55 2.11 32.40 -8.64
CA SER A 55 2.13 33.48 -9.63
C SER A 55 0.86 33.62 -10.45
N THR A 56 -0.03 32.63 -10.42
CA THR A 56 -1.24 32.62 -11.24
C THR A 56 -2.31 33.57 -10.70
N ASN A 57 -3.08 34.17 -11.61
CA ASN A 57 -4.25 35.00 -11.30
C ASN A 57 -5.57 34.22 -11.36
N LEU A 58 -5.50 32.89 -11.50
CA LEU A 58 -6.68 32.03 -11.50
C LEU A 58 -7.37 32.03 -10.14
N SER A 59 -8.69 31.86 -10.16
CA SER A 59 -9.49 31.73 -8.95
C SER A 59 -9.27 30.37 -8.28
N ASP A 60 -9.40 30.31 -6.95
CA ASP A 60 -9.32 29.08 -6.17
C ASP A 60 -10.37 28.02 -6.57
N ASP A 61 -11.47 28.45 -7.20
CA ASP A 61 -12.54 27.59 -7.73
C ASP A 61 -12.37 27.23 -9.22
N ASP A 62 -11.34 27.73 -9.90
CA ASP A 62 -10.99 27.28 -11.24
C ASP A 62 -10.39 25.86 -11.20
N HIS A 63 -10.60 25.11 -12.27
CA HIS A 63 -10.12 23.74 -12.39
C HIS A 63 -8.83 23.71 -13.22
N LEU A 64 -7.87 22.90 -12.79
CA LEU A 64 -6.69 22.59 -13.57
C LEU A 64 -6.75 21.15 -14.07
N LEU A 65 -6.54 20.96 -15.36
CA LEU A 65 -6.23 19.67 -15.97
C LEU A 65 -4.72 19.61 -16.19
N VAL A 66 -4.01 18.90 -15.30
CA VAL A 66 -2.56 18.75 -15.36
C VAL A 66 -2.21 17.49 -16.15
N VAL A 67 -1.41 17.63 -17.21
CA VAL A 67 -1.08 16.52 -18.13
C VAL A 67 0.39 16.54 -18.56
N ASP A 68 0.94 15.36 -18.88
CA ASP A 68 2.25 15.25 -19.55
C ASP A 68 2.20 15.87 -20.96
N ALA A 69 3.32 16.46 -21.40
CA ALA A 69 3.34 17.25 -22.62
C ALA A 69 3.45 16.42 -23.92
N PHE A 70 4.11 15.26 -23.86
CA PHE A 70 4.64 14.61 -25.07
C PHE A 70 3.87 13.37 -25.51
N ASP A 71 3.02 12.82 -24.64
CA ASP A 71 2.30 11.58 -24.87
C ASP A 71 0.81 11.65 -24.46
N VAL A 72 0.24 12.85 -24.57
CA VAL A 72 -1.17 13.16 -24.28
C VAL A 72 -1.89 13.78 -25.50
N ASP A 73 -3.18 13.46 -25.63
CA ASP A 73 -4.11 14.02 -26.62
C ASP A 73 -5.46 14.31 -25.91
N VAL A 74 -6.02 15.52 -26.08
CA VAL A 74 -7.31 15.91 -25.50
C VAL A 74 -8.41 15.80 -26.55
N ILE A 75 -9.51 15.14 -26.21
CA ILE A 75 -10.62 14.85 -27.13
C ILE A 75 -11.89 15.61 -26.73
N GLY A 76 -12.17 15.73 -25.43
CA GLY A 76 -13.37 16.41 -24.93
C GLY A 76 -13.19 17.92 -24.75
N GLY A 77 -14.27 18.67 -24.96
CA GLY A 77 -14.29 20.12 -24.70
C GLY A 77 -14.37 20.45 -23.20
N GLU A 78 -14.28 21.73 -22.86
CA GLU A 78 -14.32 22.22 -21.47
C GLU A 78 -15.58 21.78 -20.73
N SER A 79 -16.75 21.94 -21.35
CA SER A 79 -18.04 21.58 -20.76
C SER A 79 -18.12 20.10 -20.41
N ASP A 80 -17.71 19.22 -21.33
CA ASP A 80 -17.77 17.77 -21.15
C ASP A 80 -16.81 17.31 -20.05
N ILE A 81 -15.61 17.89 -20.00
CA ILE A 81 -14.60 17.58 -18.99
C ILE A 81 -15.08 18.01 -17.60
N LEU A 82 -15.59 19.24 -17.45
CA LEU A 82 -16.08 19.76 -16.17
C LEU A 82 -17.32 19.01 -15.68
N GLU A 83 -18.26 18.71 -16.59
CA GLU A 83 -19.45 17.93 -16.27
C GLU A 83 -19.09 16.52 -15.78
N LEU A 84 -18.19 15.84 -16.49
CA LEU A 84 -17.75 14.51 -16.10
C LEU A 84 -16.98 14.51 -14.79
N PHE A 85 -16.07 15.46 -14.59
CA PHE A 85 -15.34 15.61 -13.33
C PHE A 85 -16.28 15.83 -12.14
N SER A 86 -17.29 16.68 -12.30
CA SER A 86 -18.31 16.93 -11.27
C SER A 86 -19.06 15.64 -10.86
N ARG A 87 -19.41 14.77 -11.83
CA ARG A 87 -20.09 13.49 -11.57
C ARG A 87 -19.23 12.48 -10.81
N LEU A 88 -17.91 12.62 -10.84
CA LEU A 88 -16.99 11.71 -10.15
C LEU A 88 -16.87 12.00 -8.64
N ASN A 89 -17.47 13.10 -8.16
CA ASN A 89 -17.62 13.45 -6.75
C ASN A 89 -16.29 13.35 -5.95
N THR A 90 -15.24 13.97 -6.47
CA THR A 90 -13.93 14.07 -5.83
C THR A 90 -13.33 15.46 -6.05
N ASP A 91 -12.51 15.93 -5.12
CA ASP A 91 -11.84 17.23 -5.23
C ASP A 91 -10.61 17.16 -6.14
N ILE A 92 -9.94 16.00 -6.14
CA ILE A 92 -8.79 15.68 -6.98
C ILE A 92 -8.98 14.29 -7.58
N LEU A 93 -8.80 14.18 -8.89
CA LEU A 93 -8.86 12.93 -9.64
C LEU A 93 -7.55 12.71 -10.39
N PHE A 94 -6.85 11.63 -10.08
CA PHE A 94 -5.72 11.16 -10.86
C PHE A 94 -6.17 10.18 -11.93
N SER A 95 -5.45 10.13 -13.06
CA SER A 95 -5.60 9.02 -14.00
C SER A 95 -5.19 7.69 -13.36
N ALA A 96 -5.76 6.58 -13.83
CA ALA A 96 -5.44 5.25 -13.34
C ALA A 96 -4.83 4.36 -14.43
N GLU A 97 -3.82 3.57 -14.06
CA GLU A 97 -3.12 2.61 -14.90
C GLU A 97 -3.11 1.20 -14.28
N ALA A 98 -2.73 0.20 -15.08
CA ALA A 98 -2.66 -1.19 -14.64
C ALA A 98 -1.31 -1.59 -14.01
N ASN A 99 -0.29 -0.71 -14.05
CA ASN A 99 1.00 -1.01 -13.44
C ASN A 99 1.14 -0.42 -12.05
N PHE A 100 1.51 -1.28 -11.11
CA PHE A 100 2.02 -0.81 -9.84
C PHE A 100 3.45 -0.29 -9.98
N TYR A 101 3.64 1.02 -9.83
CA TYR A 101 4.95 1.66 -9.87
C TYR A 101 5.32 2.29 -8.52
N PHE A 102 6.35 1.74 -7.88
CA PHE A 102 6.90 2.28 -6.63
C PHE A 102 8.42 2.11 -6.61
N ARG A 103 9.18 3.21 -6.45
CA ARG A 103 10.65 3.20 -6.53
C ARG A 103 11.35 2.91 -5.21
N ASP A 104 10.76 3.33 -4.08
CA ASP A 104 11.36 3.07 -2.77
C ASP A 104 11.20 1.58 -2.43
N ARG A 105 12.30 0.84 -2.38
CA ARG A 105 12.29 -0.61 -2.12
C ARG A 105 11.85 -0.95 -0.70
N THR A 106 12.14 -0.09 0.28
CA THR A 106 11.75 -0.28 1.68
C THR A 106 10.24 -0.21 1.83
N LEU A 107 9.60 0.73 1.13
CA LEU A 107 8.15 0.95 1.23
C LEU A 107 7.32 0.19 0.19
N LYS A 108 7.95 -0.28 -0.89
CA LYS A 108 7.24 -0.93 -2.00
C LYS A 108 6.38 -2.10 -1.56
N TYR A 109 6.87 -2.93 -0.63
CA TYR A 109 6.12 -4.09 -0.15
C TYR A 109 4.93 -3.67 0.73
N TYR A 110 5.13 -2.68 1.60
CA TYR A 110 4.06 -2.09 2.41
C TYR A 110 2.94 -1.54 1.51
N TYR A 111 3.26 -0.62 0.59
CA TYR A 111 2.23 -0.07 -0.29
C TYR A 111 1.64 -1.10 -1.22
N TRP A 112 2.40 -2.11 -1.65
CA TRP A 112 1.80 -3.21 -2.40
C TRP A 112 0.68 -3.90 -1.60
N LYS A 113 0.82 -4.08 -0.29
CA LYS A 113 -0.24 -4.69 0.52
C LYS A 113 -1.43 -3.77 0.71
N PHE A 114 -1.17 -2.49 0.99
CA PHE A 114 -2.18 -1.52 1.41
C PHE A 114 -2.76 -0.66 0.29
N TYR A 115 -2.28 -0.80 -0.95
CA TYR A 115 -2.83 -0.03 -2.07
C TYR A 115 -4.30 -0.39 -2.28
N PRO A 116 -5.22 0.60 -2.36
CA PRO A 116 -6.62 0.34 -2.68
C PRO A 116 -6.73 -0.23 -4.09
N ARG A 117 -7.57 -1.25 -4.30
CA ARG A 117 -7.79 -1.88 -5.61
C ARG A 117 -9.27 -1.99 -5.88
N GLY A 118 -9.67 -1.76 -7.13
CA GLY A 118 -11.05 -1.81 -7.56
C GLY A 118 -11.39 -3.06 -8.38
N ALA A 119 -12.57 -3.05 -8.97
CA ALA A 119 -13.07 -4.12 -9.83
C ALA A 119 -12.41 -4.16 -11.22
N THR A 120 -11.84 -3.05 -11.70
CA THR A 120 -11.26 -2.94 -13.06
C THR A 120 -9.79 -3.35 -13.10
N TYR A 121 -9.13 -3.23 -14.25
CA TYR A 121 -7.68 -3.46 -14.35
C TYR A 121 -6.83 -2.26 -13.89
N TYR A 122 -7.44 -1.10 -13.67
CA TYR A 122 -6.76 0.17 -13.46
C TYR A 122 -6.73 0.53 -11.98
N ASP A 123 -5.94 -0.23 -11.22
CA ASP A 123 -5.88 -0.10 -9.76
C ASP A 123 -4.89 0.96 -9.27
N TYR A 124 -4.00 1.48 -10.13
CA TYR A 124 -2.85 2.26 -9.69
C TYR A 124 -2.89 3.67 -10.24
N LEU A 125 -2.58 4.66 -9.39
CA LEU A 125 -2.45 6.05 -9.78
C LEU A 125 -1.42 6.21 -10.92
N ASN A 126 -1.72 7.08 -11.87
CA ASN A 126 -0.76 7.60 -12.83
C ASN A 126 -0.69 9.14 -12.74
N SER A 127 0.51 9.66 -12.46
CA SER A 127 0.77 11.07 -12.20
C SER A 127 0.97 11.89 -13.47
N GLY A 128 0.92 11.27 -14.65
CA GLY A 128 1.03 11.98 -15.92
C GLY A 128 -0.26 12.65 -16.36
N SER A 129 -1.38 12.39 -15.67
CA SER A 129 -2.63 13.13 -15.87
C SER A 129 -3.45 13.16 -14.58
N PHE A 130 -3.88 14.35 -14.16
CA PHE A 130 -4.79 14.54 -13.04
C PHE A 130 -5.54 15.87 -13.15
N MET A 131 -6.65 15.99 -12.42
CA MET A 131 -7.50 17.17 -12.43
C MET A 131 -8.00 17.49 -11.02
N GLY A 132 -8.20 18.78 -10.73
CA GLY A 132 -8.80 19.24 -9.49
C GLY A 132 -8.98 20.75 -9.47
N LYS A 133 -9.67 21.28 -8.45
CA LYS A 133 -9.72 22.73 -8.23
C LYS A 133 -8.37 23.25 -7.77
N LEU A 134 -8.03 24.48 -8.16
CA LEU A 134 -6.75 25.12 -7.82
C LEU A 134 -6.46 25.06 -6.31
N LYS A 135 -7.44 25.38 -5.46
CA LYS A 135 -7.28 25.33 -4.00
C LYS A 135 -6.91 23.96 -3.45
N HIS A 136 -7.52 22.89 -3.97
CA HIS A 136 -7.27 21.53 -3.50
C HIS A 136 -5.93 21.00 -4.02
N LEU A 137 -5.56 21.33 -5.26
CA LEU A 137 -4.24 21.00 -5.78
C LEU A 137 -3.10 21.72 -5.03
N ARG A 138 -3.31 22.99 -4.65
CA ARG A 138 -2.39 23.76 -3.80
C ARG A 138 -2.25 23.12 -2.42
N GLN A 139 -3.38 22.78 -1.77
CA GLN A 139 -3.37 22.12 -0.47
C GLN A 139 -2.66 20.75 -0.54
N MET A 140 -2.93 19.96 -1.59
CA MET A 140 -2.26 18.67 -1.78
C MET A 140 -0.74 18.79 -1.88
N LEU A 141 -0.26 19.79 -2.62
CA LEU A 141 1.18 20.00 -2.73
C LEU A 141 1.79 20.42 -1.39
N SER A 142 1.09 21.25 -0.60
CA SER A 142 1.50 21.64 0.75
C SER A 142 1.54 20.43 1.70
N ASP A 143 0.51 19.59 1.69
CA ASP A 143 0.43 18.39 2.52
C ASP A 143 1.55 17.39 2.19
N ILE A 144 1.85 17.18 0.89
CA ILE A 144 2.97 16.35 0.46
C ILE A 144 4.31 16.87 0.99
N GLN A 145 4.52 18.20 0.92
CA GLN A 145 5.75 18.83 1.41
C GLN A 145 5.91 18.65 2.92
N ALA A 146 4.85 18.95 3.68
CA ALA A 146 4.85 18.82 5.14
C ALA A 146 5.03 17.36 5.58
N LEU A 147 4.28 16.44 4.98
CA LEU A 147 4.24 15.04 5.41
C LEU A 147 5.55 14.30 5.14
N TYR A 148 6.22 14.62 4.04
CA TYR A 148 7.42 13.91 3.61
C TYR A 148 8.71 14.72 3.78
N GLY A 149 8.63 15.92 4.38
CA GLY A 149 9.77 16.81 4.56
C GLY A 149 10.42 17.21 3.23
N ILE A 150 9.61 17.47 2.21
CA ILE A 150 10.08 17.83 0.88
C ILE A 150 10.08 19.34 0.76
N ASP A 151 11.24 19.93 0.54
CA ASP A 151 11.35 21.30 0.07
C ASP A 151 11.26 21.32 -1.47
N SER A 152 10.09 21.70 -1.98
CA SER A 152 9.89 21.80 -3.44
C SER A 152 10.52 23.05 -4.05
N THR A 153 10.96 24.01 -3.25
CA THR A 153 11.65 25.23 -3.72
C THR A 153 13.14 24.97 -3.96
N ASN A 154 13.70 23.97 -3.29
CA ASN A 154 15.08 23.55 -3.44
C ASN A 154 15.22 22.48 -4.55
N GLU A 155 15.66 22.90 -5.74
CA GLU A 155 15.89 21.99 -6.87
C GLU A 155 16.86 20.84 -6.55
N GLN A 156 17.87 21.07 -5.69
CA GLN A 156 18.81 20.02 -5.28
C GLN A 156 18.12 18.96 -4.41
N ALA A 157 17.22 19.36 -3.51
CA ALA A 157 16.41 18.43 -2.73
C ALA A 157 15.52 17.55 -3.64
N LEU A 158 14.96 18.13 -4.71
CA LEU A 158 14.14 17.40 -5.68
C LEU A 158 14.90 16.29 -6.41
N THR A 159 16.23 16.42 -6.58
CA THR A 159 17.04 15.34 -7.18
C THR A 159 17.04 14.04 -6.35
N GLN A 160 16.77 14.15 -5.04
CA GLN A 160 16.60 12.99 -4.16
C GLN A 160 15.26 12.28 -4.37
N ILE A 161 14.27 12.98 -4.92
CA ILE A 161 12.98 12.40 -5.28
C ILE A 161 13.14 11.67 -6.61
N ARG A 162 13.20 10.34 -6.51
CA ARG A 162 13.47 9.48 -7.66
C ARG A 162 12.35 9.49 -8.71
N SER A 163 11.12 9.87 -8.35
CA SER A 163 9.96 9.85 -9.24
C SER A 163 8.75 10.57 -8.63
N ASP A 164 8.16 11.50 -9.39
CA ASP A 164 6.84 12.09 -9.18
C ASP A 164 5.74 11.03 -9.04
N GLN A 165 5.68 10.07 -9.97
CA GLN A 165 4.74 8.95 -9.93
C GLN A 165 4.79 8.17 -8.60
N SER A 166 5.99 7.88 -8.10
CA SER A 166 6.15 7.19 -6.81
C SER A 166 5.71 8.04 -5.62
N LEU A 167 5.84 9.36 -5.70
CA LEU A 167 5.45 10.29 -4.63
C LEU A 167 3.93 10.46 -4.59
N PHE A 168 3.28 10.72 -5.72
CA PHE A 168 1.82 10.83 -5.77
C PHE A 168 1.15 9.50 -5.46
N SER A 169 1.70 8.37 -5.93
CA SER A 169 1.20 7.04 -5.56
C SER A 169 1.28 6.78 -4.06
N ARG A 170 2.36 7.24 -3.42
CA ARG A 170 2.52 7.17 -1.96
C ARG A 170 1.46 8.00 -1.27
N PHE A 171 1.31 9.26 -1.66
CA PHE A 171 0.36 10.19 -1.06
C PHE A 171 -1.08 9.69 -1.18
N TYR A 172 -1.49 9.23 -2.36
CA TYR A 172 -2.80 8.64 -2.57
C TYR A 172 -3.03 7.41 -1.68
N ALA A 173 -2.04 6.52 -1.56
CA ALA A 173 -2.16 5.34 -0.70
C ALA A 173 -2.23 5.72 0.80
N ASP A 174 -1.47 6.72 1.24
CA ASP A 174 -1.54 7.24 2.61
C ASP A 174 -2.95 7.79 2.91
N CYS A 175 -3.52 8.57 1.98
CA CYS A 175 -4.88 9.09 2.11
C CYS A 175 -5.94 7.98 2.12
N SER A 176 -5.87 7.07 1.15
CA SER A 176 -6.87 6.00 0.97
C SER A 176 -6.88 5.00 2.11
N SER A 177 -5.73 4.80 2.76
CA SER A 177 -5.59 3.90 3.91
C SER A 177 -5.78 4.58 5.26
N GLN A 178 -6.12 5.88 5.28
CA GLN A 178 -6.27 6.71 6.48
C GLN A 178 -5.00 6.81 7.33
N LEU A 179 -3.83 6.52 6.73
CA LEU A 179 -2.53 6.85 7.33
C LEU A 179 -2.31 8.38 7.35
N PHE A 180 -2.96 9.09 6.44
CA PHE A 180 -3.13 10.54 6.44
C PHE A 180 -4.58 10.89 6.09
N ASN A 181 -5.16 11.90 6.72
CA ASN A 181 -6.53 12.33 6.48
C ASN A 181 -6.54 13.80 6.01
N PRO A 182 -6.51 14.07 4.69
CA PRO A 182 -6.60 15.42 4.17
C PRO A 182 -7.98 16.05 4.37
N THR A 183 -8.07 17.37 4.22
CA THR A 183 -9.34 18.14 4.25
C THR A 183 -10.12 18.10 2.94
N TYR A 184 -9.61 17.40 1.94
CA TYR A 184 -10.18 17.26 0.60
C TYR A 184 -10.14 15.79 0.18
N THR A 185 -10.93 15.43 -0.82
CA THR A 185 -11.02 14.07 -1.34
C THR A 185 -10.06 13.85 -2.52
N ILE A 186 -9.49 12.65 -2.58
CA ILE A 186 -8.59 12.22 -3.66
C ILE A 186 -9.04 10.86 -4.17
N ALA A 187 -9.15 10.73 -5.49
CA ALA A 187 -9.52 9.49 -6.15
C ALA A 187 -8.62 9.21 -7.36
N ILE A 188 -8.66 7.97 -7.83
CA ILE A 188 -8.13 7.58 -9.15
C ILE A 188 -9.29 7.25 -10.08
N ASP A 189 -9.14 7.55 -11.36
CA ASP A 189 -10.10 7.23 -12.41
C ASP A 189 -10.01 5.75 -12.82
N GLY A 190 -10.33 4.85 -11.87
CA GLY A 190 -10.22 3.40 -12.06
C GLY A 190 -11.13 2.85 -13.15
N GLN A 191 -12.17 3.59 -13.55
CA GLN A 191 -13.05 3.24 -14.67
C GLN A 191 -12.59 3.84 -16.00
N GLN A 192 -11.55 4.67 -16.00
CA GLN A 192 -11.10 5.45 -17.15
C GLN A 192 -12.25 6.23 -17.80
N GLN A 193 -13.04 6.91 -16.98
CA GLN A 193 -14.15 7.75 -17.43
C GLN A 193 -13.63 9.03 -18.07
N LEU A 194 -12.69 9.73 -17.42
CA LEU A 194 -12.10 10.96 -17.92
C LEU A 194 -10.77 10.67 -18.63
N PHE A 195 -9.93 9.82 -18.05
CA PHE A 195 -8.56 9.54 -18.49
C PHE A 195 -8.41 8.12 -19.05
N ALA A 196 -8.09 8.00 -20.33
CA ALA A 196 -7.60 6.76 -20.93
C ALA A 196 -6.09 6.64 -20.79
N CYS A 197 -5.61 6.03 -19.71
CA CYS A 197 -4.18 5.72 -19.55
C CYS A 197 -3.86 4.29 -20.02
N THR A 198 -2.98 4.13 -21.01
CA THR A 198 -2.62 2.80 -21.52
C THR A 198 -1.54 2.09 -20.72
N GLY A 199 -1.13 2.66 -19.58
CA GLY A 199 -0.08 2.12 -18.74
C GLY A 199 -0.34 0.67 -18.37
N GLY A 200 0.42 -0.26 -18.98
CA GLY A 200 0.34 -1.69 -18.65
C GLY A 200 -0.75 -2.44 -19.38
N ARG A 201 -1.36 -1.84 -20.41
CA ARG A 201 -2.43 -2.43 -21.23
C ARG A 201 -2.12 -2.43 -22.72
N ALA A 202 -0.84 -2.30 -23.08
CA ALA A 202 -0.34 -2.43 -24.44
C ALA A 202 0.51 -3.70 -24.57
N THR A 203 0.32 -4.46 -25.65
CA THR A 203 1.04 -5.72 -25.92
C THR A 203 1.66 -5.74 -27.31
N ALA A 204 2.62 -6.65 -27.52
CA ALA A 204 3.12 -6.93 -28.87
C ALA A 204 2.15 -7.83 -29.65
N VAL A 205 1.49 -8.77 -28.96
CA VAL A 205 0.50 -9.70 -29.51
C VAL A 205 -0.71 -9.80 -28.58
N SER A 206 -1.89 -10.01 -29.15
CA SER A 206 -3.13 -10.17 -28.41
C SER A 206 -3.33 -11.64 -28.00
N TRP A 207 -3.00 -11.99 -26.76
CA TRP A 207 -3.24 -13.34 -26.21
C TRP A 207 -4.54 -13.41 -25.39
N PRO A 208 -5.23 -14.55 -25.31
CA PRO A 208 -6.39 -14.69 -24.43
C PRO A 208 -5.95 -14.53 -22.96
N LEU A 209 -6.70 -13.78 -22.14
CA LEU A 209 -6.37 -13.60 -20.72
C LEU A 209 -7.36 -14.36 -19.87
N LEU A 210 -6.84 -15.11 -18.88
CA LEU A 210 -7.65 -16.01 -18.06
C LEU A 210 -8.23 -15.33 -16.82
N SER A 211 -7.59 -14.28 -16.31
CA SER A 211 -8.00 -13.54 -15.12
C SER A 211 -7.25 -12.21 -15.00
N LYS A 212 -7.70 -11.32 -14.11
CA LYS A 212 -6.98 -10.09 -13.72
C LYS A 212 -5.56 -10.37 -13.22
N ARG A 213 -5.37 -11.46 -12.46
CA ARG A 213 -4.03 -11.89 -11.98
C ARG A 213 -3.13 -12.36 -13.12
N HIS A 214 -3.66 -13.20 -14.01
CA HIS A 214 -2.92 -13.65 -15.19
C HIS A 214 -2.51 -12.46 -16.06
N SER A 215 -3.45 -11.55 -16.29
CA SER A 215 -3.24 -10.31 -17.02
C SER A 215 -2.08 -9.49 -16.43
N PHE A 216 -2.09 -9.21 -15.13
CA PHE A 216 -1.01 -8.48 -14.45
C PHE A 216 0.36 -9.16 -14.65
N LEU A 217 0.45 -10.47 -14.42
CA LEU A 217 1.69 -11.24 -14.58
C LEU A 217 2.19 -11.18 -16.03
N PHE A 218 1.30 -11.40 -17.00
CA PHE A 218 1.64 -11.38 -18.42
C PHE A 218 2.22 -10.03 -18.84
N PHE A 219 1.54 -8.92 -18.55
CA PHE A 219 2.02 -7.59 -18.92
C PHE A 219 3.37 -7.24 -18.27
N GLN A 220 3.57 -7.66 -17.02
CA GLN A 220 4.83 -7.45 -16.31
C GLN A 220 5.98 -8.22 -16.97
N TYR A 221 5.78 -9.50 -17.28
CA TYR A 221 6.77 -10.34 -17.95
C TYR A 221 7.05 -9.86 -19.36
N GLU A 222 6.00 -9.58 -20.15
CA GLU A 222 6.14 -9.14 -21.53
C GLU A 222 6.93 -7.83 -21.59
N ARG A 223 6.58 -6.84 -20.76
CA ARG A 223 7.32 -5.58 -20.68
C ARG A 223 8.78 -5.79 -20.31
N LYS A 224 9.07 -6.62 -19.29
CA LYS A 224 10.44 -6.86 -18.85
C LYS A 224 11.24 -7.53 -19.96
N LEU A 225 10.73 -8.60 -20.55
CA LEU A 225 11.42 -9.32 -21.62
C LEU A 225 11.60 -8.45 -22.87
N LEU A 226 10.56 -7.76 -23.34
CA LEU A 226 10.68 -6.87 -24.49
C LEU A 226 11.69 -5.75 -24.24
N LYS A 227 11.76 -5.17 -23.03
CA LYS A 227 12.82 -4.20 -22.69
C LYS A 227 14.20 -4.83 -22.73
N THR A 228 14.37 -6.03 -22.17
CA THR A 228 15.63 -6.77 -22.19
C THR A 228 16.14 -7.03 -23.61
N PHE A 229 15.23 -7.30 -24.56
CA PHE A 229 15.59 -7.54 -25.96
C PHE A 229 15.53 -6.30 -26.86
N GLY A 230 15.29 -5.09 -26.32
CA GLY A 230 15.19 -3.87 -27.13
C GLY A 230 13.93 -3.77 -28.01
N LEU A 231 12.90 -4.57 -27.71
CA LEU A 231 11.65 -4.73 -28.48
C LEU A 231 10.45 -4.01 -27.85
N ALA A 232 10.66 -3.19 -26.82
CA ALA A 232 9.56 -2.50 -26.10
C ALA A 232 8.71 -1.60 -27.01
N SER A 233 9.29 -1.08 -28.09
CA SER A 233 8.57 -0.32 -29.11
C SER A 233 7.50 -1.14 -29.83
N GLN A 234 7.57 -2.48 -29.81
CA GLN A 234 6.60 -3.34 -30.48
C GLN A 234 5.29 -3.50 -29.70
N GLN A 235 5.22 -3.05 -28.43
CA GLN A 235 3.97 -3.02 -27.66
C GLN A 235 3.02 -1.96 -28.24
N THR A 236 2.27 -2.30 -29.27
CA THR A 236 1.46 -1.37 -30.07
C THR A 236 -0.03 -1.71 -30.06
N ILE A 237 -0.38 -2.90 -29.59
CA ILE A 237 -1.76 -3.37 -29.53
C ILE A 237 -2.34 -2.98 -28.17
N PHE A 238 -3.36 -2.12 -28.19
CA PHE A 238 -4.11 -1.77 -26.98
C PHE A 238 -5.18 -2.81 -26.70
N ARG A 239 -5.24 -3.27 -25.45
CA ARG A 239 -6.15 -4.34 -25.05
C ARG A 239 -7.57 -3.86 -24.79
N ASP A 240 -7.70 -2.63 -24.32
CA ASP A 240 -8.97 -2.11 -23.84
C ASP A 240 -9.40 -0.84 -24.55
N LEU A 241 -8.58 -0.24 -25.41
CA LEU A 241 -8.93 1.01 -26.07
C LEU A 241 -9.17 0.80 -27.55
N ALA A 242 -10.29 1.34 -28.04
CA ALA A 242 -10.63 1.35 -29.45
C ALA A 242 -11.29 2.68 -29.83
N TRP A 243 -11.09 3.14 -31.07
CA TRP A 243 -11.85 4.24 -31.63
C TRP A 243 -13.12 3.71 -32.30
N LYS A 244 -14.29 4.13 -31.83
CA LYS A 244 -15.60 3.70 -32.36
C LYS A 244 -16.49 4.91 -32.59
N LYS A 245 -17.06 5.03 -33.79
CA LYS A 245 -18.02 6.10 -34.16
C LYS A 245 -17.53 7.53 -33.82
N GLY A 246 -16.24 7.80 -34.02
CA GLY A 246 -15.67 9.13 -33.76
C GLY A 246 -15.29 9.39 -32.30
N GLN A 247 -15.53 8.45 -31.39
CA GLN A 247 -15.19 8.56 -29.97
C GLN A 247 -14.17 7.51 -29.56
N LEU A 248 -13.38 7.83 -28.53
CA LEU A 248 -12.60 6.83 -27.84
C LEU A 248 -13.54 5.98 -26.96
N HIS A 249 -13.30 4.68 -26.92
CA HIS A 249 -14.09 3.74 -26.13
C HIS A 249 -13.14 2.80 -25.38
N ASN A 250 -13.32 2.70 -24.06
CA ASN A 250 -12.67 1.70 -23.24
C ASN A 250 -13.54 0.44 -23.19
N THR A 251 -13.15 -0.64 -23.87
CA THR A 251 -13.91 -1.90 -23.94
C THR A 251 -13.90 -2.69 -22.64
N ALA A 252 -12.97 -2.42 -21.71
CA ALA A 252 -12.93 -3.09 -20.42
C ALA A 252 -13.91 -2.49 -19.40
N THR A 253 -14.20 -1.20 -19.50
CA THR A 253 -15.06 -0.47 -18.56
C THR A 253 -16.35 0.06 -19.20
N GLY A 254 -16.44 0.04 -20.52
CA GLY A 254 -17.57 0.57 -21.29
C GLY A 254 -17.60 2.11 -21.38
N THR A 255 -16.54 2.80 -20.97
CA THR A 255 -16.51 4.26 -20.86
C THR A 255 -15.99 4.96 -22.13
N HIS A 256 -16.15 6.29 -22.16
CA HIS A 256 -15.74 7.16 -23.27
C HIS A 256 -14.78 8.28 -22.82
N PRO A 257 -13.52 7.94 -22.48
CA PRO A 257 -12.54 8.90 -21.97
C PRO A 257 -12.26 10.08 -22.91
N LEU A 258 -12.10 11.25 -22.28
CA LEU A 258 -11.94 12.56 -22.94
C LEU A 258 -10.49 13.02 -23.03
N VAL A 259 -9.59 12.39 -22.28
CA VAL A 259 -8.15 12.65 -22.29
C VAL A 259 -7.42 11.33 -22.49
N VAL A 260 -6.52 11.25 -23.46
CA VAL A 260 -5.75 10.04 -23.76
C VAL A 260 -4.32 10.24 -23.34
N HIS A 261 -3.83 9.35 -22.48
CA HIS A 261 -2.43 9.29 -22.08
C HIS A 261 -1.85 7.94 -22.48
N ILE A 262 -0.84 7.95 -23.34
CA ILE A 262 -0.20 6.72 -23.83
C ILE A 262 1.28 6.76 -23.44
N PRO A 263 1.64 6.34 -22.21
CA PRO A 263 3.01 6.40 -21.71
C PRO A 263 4.02 5.76 -22.68
N ALA A 264 4.83 6.59 -23.33
CA ALA A 264 5.74 6.16 -24.39
C ALA A 264 6.80 7.22 -24.74
N SER A 265 7.83 6.81 -25.47
CA SER A 265 8.62 7.79 -26.22
C SER A 265 7.76 8.44 -27.31
N ARG A 266 8.09 9.65 -27.72
CA ARG A 266 7.33 10.46 -28.68
C ARG A 266 6.98 9.74 -29.99
N GLU A 267 7.94 9.08 -30.64
CA GLU A 267 7.69 8.36 -31.90
C GLU A 267 6.72 7.20 -31.67
N ASN A 268 6.87 6.49 -30.56
CA ASN A 268 5.96 5.43 -30.16
C ASN A 268 4.57 5.98 -29.85
N PHE A 269 4.46 7.14 -29.21
CA PHE A 269 3.19 7.80 -28.93
C PHE A 269 2.40 8.09 -30.20
N ARG A 270 2.98 8.83 -31.14
CA ARG A 270 2.30 9.20 -32.39
C ARG A 270 1.86 7.98 -33.18
N ARG A 271 2.75 7.00 -33.33
CA ARG A 271 2.45 5.75 -34.03
C ARG A 271 1.29 5.01 -33.36
N ARG A 272 1.34 4.85 -32.04
CA ARG A 272 0.28 4.20 -31.27
C ARG A 272 -1.05 4.96 -31.34
N LEU A 273 -1.03 6.29 -31.26
CA LEU A 273 -2.22 7.12 -31.37
C LEU A 273 -2.86 7.01 -32.76
N GLN A 274 -2.06 7.02 -33.83
CA GLN A 274 -2.54 6.82 -35.19
C GLN A 274 -3.13 5.42 -35.41
N GLN A 275 -2.51 4.39 -34.83
CA GLN A 275 -3.04 3.02 -34.83
C GLN A 275 -4.38 2.95 -34.09
N LEU A 276 -4.47 3.55 -32.91
CA LEU A 276 -5.70 3.62 -32.13
C LEU A 276 -6.83 4.29 -32.91
N LYS A 277 -6.53 5.37 -33.64
CA LYS A 277 -7.48 6.10 -34.51
C LYS A 277 -7.76 5.38 -35.84
N GLY A 278 -7.23 4.18 -36.06
CA GLY A 278 -7.43 3.39 -37.29
C GLY A 278 -6.77 3.99 -38.55
N LYS A 279 -5.86 4.95 -38.39
CA LYS A 279 -5.22 5.68 -39.51
C LYS A 279 -3.91 5.06 -39.99
N TYR A 280 -3.44 3.98 -39.36
CA TYR A 280 -2.14 3.38 -39.66
C TYR A 280 -2.28 1.89 -39.94
N THR A 281 -2.19 1.51 -41.21
CA THR A 281 -2.01 0.12 -41.66
C THR A 281 -0.52 -0.20 -41.68
N PHE A 282 -0.11 -1.22 -40.92
CA PHE A 282 1.30 -1.60 -40.76
C PHE A 282 1.97 -1.92 -42.11
N ASN A 283 3.19 -1.39 -42.33
CA ASN A 283 4.13 -1.99 -43.27
C ASN A 283 4.72 -3.25 -42.60
N THR A 284 4.38 -4.43 -43.10
CA THR A 284 4.51 -5.75 -42.46
C THR A 284 5.93 -6.33 -42.45
N THR A 285 6.96 -5.56 -42.81
CA THR A 285 8.28 -6.09 -43.19
C THR A 285 9.40 -5.94 -42.14
N SER A 286 9.12 -5.45 -40.94
CA SER A 286 10.15 -5.40 -39.88
C SER A 286 10.42 -6.80 -39.30
N LEU A 287 11.65 -7.30 -39.48
CA LEU A 287 12.16 -8.54 -38.87
C LEU A 287 12.01 -8.60 -37.34
N LEU A 288 11.80 -7.46 -36.67
CA LEU A 288 11.63 -7.38 -35.22
C LEU A 288 10.25 -7.85 -34.74
N LYS A 289 9.22 -7.86 -35.60
CA LYS A 289 7.85 -8.20 -35.20
C LYS A 289 7.66 -9.69 -34.90
N PRO A 290 8.15 -10.64 -35.73
CA PRO A 290 8.15 -12.06 -35.38
C PRO A 290 8.91 -12.34 -34.07
N LEU A 291 10.05 -11.67 -33.87
CA LEU A 291 10.82 -11.82 -32.64
C LEU A 291 10.05 -11.32 -31.41
N ALA A 292 9.40 -10.14 -31.51
CA ALA A 292 8.56 -9.62 -30.43
C ALA A 292 7.35 -10.52 -30.14
N ALA A 293 6.78 -11.17 -31.17
CA ALA A 293 5.71 -12.15 -31.00
C ALA A 293 6.19 -13.40 -30.24
N LEU A 294 7.38 -13.92 -30.56
CA LEU A 294 7.99 -15.03 -29.82
C LEU A 294 8.30 -14.67 -28.36
N VAL A 295 8.86 -13.48 -28.13
CA VAL A 295 9.12 -12.97 -26.77
C VAL A 295 7.81 -12.80 -25.99
N SER A 296 6.76 -12.30 -26.64
CA SER A 296 5.43 -12.17 -26.06
C SER A 296 4.81 -13.53 -25.72
N LEU A 297 4.95 -14.54 -26.59
CA LEU A 297 4.53 -15.91 -26.31
C LEU A 297 5.28 -16.50 -25.10
N ALA A 298 6.60 -16.30 -25.02
CA ALA A 298 7.38 -16.74 -23.87
C ALA A 298 6.91 -16.08 -22.56
N ALA A 299 6.62 -14.78 -22.59
CA ALA A 299 6.04 -14.06 -21.45
C ALA A 299 4.67 -14.63 -21.03
N TYR A 300 3.82 -14.93 -22.03
CA TYR A 300 2.51 -15.52 -21.83
C TYR A 300 2.61 -16.89 -21.16
N MET A 301 3.43 -17.79 -21.70
CA MET A 301 3.67 -19.12 -21.13
C MET A 301 4.24 -19.04 -19.71
N GLN A 302 5.21 -18.15 -19.47
CA GLN A 302 5.76 -17.93 -18.13
C GLN A 302 4.69 -17.45 -17.15
N SER A 303 3.77 -16.57 -17.58
CA SER A 303 2.68 -16.08 -16.73
C SER A 303 1.66 -17.16 -16.39
N LEU A 304 1.39 -18.11 -17.30
CA LEU A 304 0.58 -19.29 -17.02
C LEU A 304 1.25 -20.20 -15.99
N VAL A 305 2.54 -20.50 -16.14
CA VAL A 305 3.30 -21.31 -15.16
C VAL A 305 3.25 -20.68 -13.77
N SER A 306 3.49 -19.37 -13.68
CA SER A 306 3.41 -18.64 -12.41
C SER A 306 1.99 -18.66 -11.83
N LEU A 307 0.95 -18.52 -12.65
CA LEU A 307 -0.43 -18.65 -12.20
C LEU A 307 -0.73 -20.05 -11.65
N MET A 308 -0.28 -21.11 -12.34
CA MET A 308 -0.45 -22.50 -11.89
C MET A 308 0.27 -22.75 -10.57
N GLN A 309 1.50 -22.24 -10.41
CA GLN A 309 2.25 -22.33 -9.17
C GLN A 309 1.50 -21.63 -8.03
N ILE A 310 1.03 -20.40 -8.26
CA ILE A 310 0.22 -19.65 -7.30
C ILE A 310 -1.02 -20.48 -6.91
N ASN A 311 -1.78 -20.97 -7.89
CA ASN A 311 -2.97 -21.79 -7.64
C ASN A 311 -2.66 -23.08 -6.86
N ARG A 312 -1.53 -23.75 -7.16
CA ARG A 312 -1.08 -24.95 -6.44
C ARG A 312 -0.72 -24.62 -4.99
N TYR A 313 0.02 -23.54 -4.75
CA TYR A 313 0.34 -23.08 -3.39
C TYR A 313 -0.92 -22.67 -2.62
N ASN A 314 -1.93 -22.21 -3.34
CA ASN A 314 -3.25 -21.84 -2.82
C ASN A 314 -4.25 -23.00 -2.78
N LYS A 315 -3.82 -24.26 -2.95
CA LYS A 315 -4.70 -25.44 -2.92
C LYS A 315 -5.95 -25.32 -3.81
N GLY A 316 -5.83 -24.67 -4.96
CA GLY A 316 -6.92 -24.53 -5.92
C GLY A 316 -7.94 -23.42 -5.61
N THR A 317 -7.79 -22.64 -4.51
CA THR A 317 -8.63 -21.45 -4.32
C THR A 317 -8.20 -20.36 -5.30
N SER A 318 -8.99 -20.18 -6.35
CA SER A 318 -8.78 -19.23 -7.45
C SER A 318 -9.36 -17.84 -7.17
N THR A 319 -10.09 -17.66 -6.07
CA THR A 319 -10.64 -16.36 -5.68
C THR A 319 -9.53 -15.31 -5.60
N GLN A 320 -9.90 -14.07 -5.94
CA GLN A 320 -9.03 -12.92 -5.80
C GLN A 320 -8.60 -12.86 -4.33
N GLN A 321 -7.42 -13.38 -4.03
CA GLN A 321 -6.95 -13.48 -2.66
C GLN A 321 -6.65 -12.07 -2.17
N GLN A 322 -7.71 -11.44 -1.66
CA GLN A 322 -7.72 -10.81 -0.36
C GLN A 322 -6.66 -11.51 0.49
N VAL A 323 -5.54 -10.84 0.74
CA VAL A 323 -4.63 -11.32 1.76
C VAL A 323 -5.43 -11.15 3.04
N PHE A 324 -6.00 -12.23 3.58
CA PHE A 324 -7.05 -12.23 4.62
C PHE A 324 -6.78 -11.22 5.75
N ARG A 325 -5.51 -11.02 6.13
CA ARG A 325 -5.11 -10.08 7.17
C ARG A 325 -5.15 -8.61 6.76
N TYR A 326 -4.87 -8.30 5.49
CA TYR A 326 -4.87 -6.95 4.93
C TYR A 326 -6.17 -6.58 4.24
N SER A 327 -7.13 -7.51 4.23
CA SER A 327 -8.49 -7.26 3.76
C SER A 327 -9.32 -6.76 4.93
N LYS A 328 -10.41 -6.05 4.64
CA LYS A 328 -11.32 -5.64 5.69
C LYS A 328 -11.93 -6.90 6.31
N ASN A 329 -11.71 -7.09 7.60
CA ASN A 329 -12.38 -8.14 8.34
C ASN A 329 -13.72 -7.58 8.81
N PHE A 330 -14.80 -8.26 8.45
CA PHE A 330 -16.15 -7.86 8.82
C PHE A 330 -16.64 -8.55 10.08
N GLY A 331 -15.80 -9.39 10.70
CA GLY A 331 -16.14 -10.13 11.91
C GLY A 331 -16.45 -9.13 13.02
N PRO A 332 -17.67 -9.10 13.58
CA PRO A 332 -18.12 -8.02 14.44
C PRO A 332 -17.17 -7.84 15.62
N THR A 333 -16.83 -8.93 16.32
CA THR A 333 -15.98 -8.88 17.51
C THR A 333 -14.55 -8.43 17.22
N TYR A 334 -13.90 -8.96 16.18
CA TYR A 334 -12.50 -8.65 15.88
C TYR A 334 -12.34 -7.24 15.32
N HIS A 335 -13.22 -6.86 14.39
CA HIS A 335 -13.18 -5.53 13.78
C HIS A 335 -13.54 -4.44 14.77
N GLU A 336 -14.56 -4.66 15.60
CA GLU A 336 -14.97 -3.75 16.65
C GLU A 336 -13.86 -3.59 17.70
N SER A 337 -13.23 -4.68 18.13
CA SER A 337 -12.10 -4.61 19.06
C SER A 337 -10.95 -3.80 18.48
N ALA A 338 -10.55 -4.05 17.22
CA ALA A 338 -9.46 -3.32 16.58
C ALA A 338 -9.81 -1.83 16.35
N SER A 339 -11.05 -1.55 16.00
CA SER A 339 -11.56 -0.18 15.84
C SER A 339 -11.61 0.55 17.18
N ARG A 340 -12.03 -0.11 18.28
CA ARG A 340 -12.00 0.44 19.63
C ARG A 340 -10.60 0.86 20.03
N LEU A 341 -9.58 0.00 19.81
CA LEU A 341 -8.18 0.34 20.12
C LEU A 341 -7.68 1.54 19.29
N ARG A 342 -8.03 1.61 18.00
CA ARG A 342 -7.71 2.77 17.16
C ARG A 342 -8.40 4.05 17.66
N ASP A 343 -9.66 3.95 18.06
CA ASP A 343 -10.43 5.10 18.54
C ASP A 343 -9.90 5.63 19.87
N LEU A 344 -9.39 4.75 20.75
CA LEU A 344 -8.65 5.16 21.96
C LEU A 344 -7.36 5.92 21.60
N LEU A 345 -6.59 5.42 20.61
CA LEU A 345 -5.40 6.15 20.12
C LEU A 345 -5.76 7.54 19.60
N LYS A 346 -6.81 7.65 18.80
CA LYS A 346 -7.31 8.91 18.24
C LYS A 346 -7.77 9.90 19.32
N LYS A 347 -8.37 9.40 20.40
CA LYS A 347 -8.80 10.21 21.56
C LYS A 347 -7.66 10.53 22.53
N ASN A 348 -6.45 10.02 22.29
CA ASN A 348 -5.33 10.06 23.23
C ASN A 348 -5.67 9.46 24.60
N GLU A 349 -6.55 8.45 24.64
CA GLU A 349 -6.92 7.77 25.88
C GLU A 349 -5.89 6.68 26.22
N PRO A 350 -5.29 6.67 27.42
CA PRO A 350 -4.33 5.64 27.82
C PRO A 350 -4.98 4.26 27.89
N PHE A 351 -4.28 3.25 27.34
CA PHE A 351 -4.69 1.85 27.42
C PHE A 351 -3.49 0.92 27.25
N CYS A 352 -3.63 -0.32 27.68
CA CYS A 352 -2.68 -1.38 27.42
C CYS A 352 -3.36 -2.48 26.62
N PHE A 353 -2.74 -2.93 25.52
CA PHE A 353 -3.18 -4.10 24.76
C PHE A 353 -2.11 -5.19 24.79
N SER A 354 -2.45 -6.33 25.38
CA SER A 354 -1.62 -7.53 25.41
C SER A 354 -2.38 -8.75 24.89
N HIS A 355 -1.96 -9.29 23.75
CA HIS A 355 -2.55 -10.54 23.24
C HIS A 355 -1.87 -11.79 23.81
N LEU A 356 -2.60 -12.62 24.55
CA LEU A 356 -2.18 -13.95 24.98
C LEU A 356 -2.86 -14.99 24.08
N ASN A 357 -2.13 -15.48 23.10
CA ASN A 357 -2.65 -16.41 22.09
C ASN A 357 -2.39 -17.87 22.51
N ASP A 358 -2.54 -18.81 21.58
CA ASP A 358 -2.34 -20.24 21.79
C ASP A 358 -1.00 -20.60 22.45
N GLY A 359 0.07 -19.91 22.09
CA GLY A 359 1.40 -20.10 22.70
C GLY A 359 1.44 -19.76 24.19
N GLU A 360 0.97 -18.57 24.56
CA GLU A 360 0.98 -18.09 25.95
C GLU A 360 0.04 -18.91 26.85
N ILE A 361 -1.17 -19.22 26.39
CA ILE A 361 -2.11 -20.04 27.18
C ILE A 361 -1.61 -21.49 27.32
N THR A 362 -0.87 -22.01 26.33
CA THR A 362 -0.23 -23.33 26.45
C THR A 362 0.84 -23.35 27.54
N PHE A 363 1.60 -22.26 27.74
CA PHE A 363 2.55 -22.14 28.86
C PHE A 363 1.83 -22.20 30.20
N ILE A 364 0.76 -21.42 30.34
CA ILE A 364 -0.05 -21.39 31.57
C ILE A 364 -0.63 -22.78 31.86
N ARG A 365 -1.22 -23.44 30.85
CA ARG A 365 -1.77 -24.79 31.02
C ARG A 365 -0.72 -25.79 31.49
N LYS A 366 0.49 -25.74 30.95
CA LYS A 366 1.60 -26.61 31.35
C LYS A 366 2.01 -26.38 32.80
N TYR A 367 2.10 -25.12 33.21
CA TYR A 367 2.37 -24.75 34.59
C TYR A 367 1.31 -25.28 35.57
N LEU A 368 0.02 -25.09 35.24
CA LEU A 368 -1.09 -25.61 36.06
C LEU A 368 -1.09 -27.15 36.15
N ASN A 369 -0.67 -27.83 35.08
CA ASN A 369 -0.58 -29.30 35.03
C ASN A 369 0.73 -29.87 35.57
N LYS A 370 1.67 -29.03 36.02
CA LYS A 370 3.04 -29.42 36.43
C LYS A 370 3.81 -30.20 35.33
N ASP A 371 3.56 -29.84 34.07
CA ASP A 371 4.26 -30.40 32.90
C ASP A 371 5.44 -29.50 32.51
N ASN A 372 6.62 -29.85 33.04
CA ASN A 372 7.83 -29.04 32.97
C ASN A 372 8.81 -29.46 31.87
N GLU A 373 8.33 -30.07 30.78
CA GLU A 373 9.22 -30.45 29.68
C GLU A 373 9.92 -29.23 29.04
N ALA A 374 11.25 -29.25 29.09
CA ALA A 374 12.12 -28.26 28.45
C ALA A 374 11.99 -28.30 26.92
N LYS A 375 10.99 -27.59 26.40
CA LYS A 375 10.69 -27.50 24.98
C LYS A 375 10.80 -26.05 24.51
N TRP A 376 11.21 -25.90 23.25
CA TRP A 376 11.22 -24.60 22.57
C TRP A 376 9.84 -24.27 22.00
N TYR A 377 9.39 -23.05 22.24
CA TYR A 377 8.13 -22.48 21.75
C TYR A 377 8.40 -21.22 20.92
N GLY A 378 7.36 -20.73 20.25
CA GLY A 378 7.39 -19.46 19.53
C GLY A 378 8.55 -19.35 18.53
N ARG A 379 8.59 -20.20 17.50
CA ARG A 379 9.69 -20.22 16.50
C ARG A 379 11.10 -20.37 17.09
N LYS A 380 11.23 -21.09 18.23
CA LYS A 380 12.48 -21.22 19.01
C LYS A 380 12.98 -19.88 19.59
N GLN A 381 12.04 -19.03 19.99
CA GLN A 381 12.34 -17.82 20.76
C GLN A 381 12.38 -18.10 22.25
N GLN A 382 11.58 -19.04 22.76
CA GLN A 382 11.37 -19.18 24.20
C GLN A 382 11.47 -20.64 24.64
N ILE A 383 12.33 -20.92 25.61
CA ILE A 383 12.30 -22.19 26.34
C ILE A 383 11.23 -22.09 27.44
N TYR A 384 10.56 -23.20 27.74
CA TYR A 384 9.68 -23.26 28.91
C TYR A 384 10.42 -22.80 30.19
N SER A 385 9.73 -22.01 31.00
CA SER A 385 10.19 -21.52 32.30
C SER A 385 8.97 -21.37 33.20
N GLU A 386 9.01 -21.95 34.39
CA GLU A 386 7.91 -21.85 35.36
C GLU A 386 7.68 -20.38 35.75
N VAL A 387 8.75 -19.63 35.99
CA VAL A 387 8.70 -18.19 36.31
C VAL A 387 8.00 -17.41 35.19
N LEU A 388 8.29 -17.73 33.93
CA LEU A 388 7.60 -17.11 32.80
C LEU A 388 6.11 -17.48 32.77
N ALA A 389 5.78 -18.76 32.98
CA ALA A 389 4.40 -19.21 32.95
C ALA A 389 3.56 -18.60 34.10
N GLU A 390 4.13 -18.47 35.29
CA GLU A 390 3.52 -17.78 36.43
C GLU A 390 3.29 -16.29 36.14
N ARG A 391 4.27 -15.61 35.54
CA ARG A 391 4.12 -14.19 35.13
C ARG A 391 3.07 -14.03 34.02
N LEU A 392 2.98 -14.98 33.08
CA LEU A 392 1.92 -14.99 32.07
C LEU A 392 0.53 -15.22 32.69
N LEU A 393 0.42 -16.10 33.67
CA LEU A 393 -0.81 -16.31 34.43
C LEU A 393 -1.22 -15.03 35.16
N THR A 394 -0.28 -14.38 35.83
CA THR A 394 -0.49 -13.09 36.50
C THR A 394 -1.01 -12.05 35.50
N ALA A 395 -0.32 -11.88 34.36
CA ALA A 395 -0.73 -10.95 33.31
C ALA A 395 -2.15 -11.26 32.75
N LEU A 396 -2.51 -12.54 32.59
CA LEU A 396 -3.85 -12.95 32.17
C LEU A 396 -4.92 -12.53 33.18
N GLN A 397 -4.63 -12.69 34.47
CA GLN A 397 -5.54 -12.46 35.59
C GLN A 397 -5.66 -10.98 35.99
N THR A 398 -4.68 -10.14 35.63
CA THR A 398 -4.73 -8.70 35.93
C THR A 398 -5.99 -8.06 35.35
N LYS A 399 -6.76 -7.41 36.24
CA LYS A 399 -7.92 -6.58 35.89
C LYS A 399 -7.61 -5.14 36.21
N ASN A 400 -7.40 -4.35 35.16
CA ASN A 400 -7.22 -2.90 35.26
C ASN A 400 -8.11 -2.24 34.20
N HIS A 401 -8.65 -1.07 34.51
CA HIS A 401 -9.42 -0.29 33.55
C HIS A 401 -8.56 0.02 32.32
N ASN A 402 -9.10 -0.16 31.11
CA ASN A 402 -8.36 -0.02 29.85
C ASN A 402 -7.15 -0.96 29.67
N TYR A 403 -7.07 -2.07 30.42
CA TYR A 403 -6.14 -3.17 30.11
C TYR A 403 -6.82 -4.26 29.29
N PHE A 404 -6.67 -4.16 27.97
CA PHE A 404 -7.21 -5.09 26.99
C PHE A 404 -6.36 -6.36 26.89
N VAL A 405 -6.96 -7.48 27.27
CA VAL A 405 -6.31 -8.80 27.20
C VAL A 405 -6.92 -9.62 26.09
N GLY A 406 -6.07 -9.96 25.13
CA GLY A 406 -6.42 -10.82 24.02
C GLY A 406 -6.42 -12.30 24.41
N ILE A 407 -7.49 -13.04 24.14
CA ILE A 407 -7.61 -14.49 24.40
C ILE A 407 -7.77 -15.32 23.12
N PRO A 408 -7.41 -16.63 23.11
CA PRO A 408 -7.48 -17.46 21.92
C PRO A 408 -8.89 -17.56 21.30
N CYS A 409 -8.96 -17.80 20.00
CA CYS A 409 -10.20 -18.05 19.27
C CYS A 409 -10.85 -19.36 19.72
N GLY A 410 -12.16 -19.35 19.99
CA GLY A 410 -12.91 -20.51 20.47
C GLY A 410 -13.13 -21.58 19.41
N THR A 411 -13.18 -21.19 18.14
CA THR A 411 -13.28 -22.15 17.03
C THR A 411 -11.94 -22.83 16.75
N CYS A 412 -10.84 -22.07 16.81
CA CYS A 412 -9.50 -22.59 16.51
C CYS A 412 -8.88 -23.34 17.69
N TYR A 413 -9.16 -22.89 18.91
CA TYR A 413 -8.55 -23.37 20.15
C TYR A 413 -9.59 -23.40 21.29
N PRO A 414 -10.65 -24.22 21.18
CA PRO A 414 -11.77 -24.23 22.14
C PRO A 414 -11.30 -24.46 23.58
N GLU A 415 -10.47 -25.48 23.82
CA GLU A 415 -9.93 -25.78 25.16
C GLU A 415 -9.12 -24.63 25.76
N LEU A 416 -8.27 -23.98 24.95
CA LEU A 416 -7.44 -22.87 25.43
C LEU A 416 -8.28 -21.63 25.69
N LYS A 417 -9.31 -21.37 24.89
CA LYS A 417 -10.26 -20.29 25.16
C LYS A 417 -11.00 -20.53 26.46
N THR A 418 -11.53 -21.74 26.68
CA THR A 418 -12.23 -22.10 27.92
C THR A 418 -11.32 -21.87 29.13
N LEU A 419 -10.10 -22.40 29.10
CA LEU A 419 -9.13 -22.19 30.18
C LEU A 419 -8.84 -20.70 30.42
N ALA A 420 -8.63 -19.92 29.36
CA ALA A 420 -8.36 -18.48 29.48
C ALA A 420 -9.55 -17.73 30.11
N LEU A 421 -10.78 -18.10 29.76
CA LEU A 421 -12.01 -17.53 30.30
C LEU A 421 -12.22 -17.91 31.77
N GLU A 422 -11.93 -19.15 32.15
CA GLU A 422 -12.02 -19.61 33.55
C GLU A 422 -11.02 -18.87 34.44
N LEU A 423 -9.78 -18.70 33.98
CA LEU A 423 -8.73 -18.04 34.75
C LEU A 423 -8.94 -16.53 34.88
N ARG A 424 -9.39 -15.86 33.81
CA ARG A 424 -9.56 -14.40 33.78
C ARG A 424 -10.92 -13.93 34.29
N GLN A 425 -11.99 -14.71 34.05
CA GLN A 425 -13.39 -14.31 34.12
C GLN A 425 -13.68 -13.10 33.22
N ALA A 426 -14.19 -13.36 32.00
CA ALA A 426 -14.36 -12.36 30.95
C ALA A 426 -15.08 -11.08 31.41
N ASP A 427 -14.60 -9.97 30.87
CA ASP A 427 -15.07 -8.61 31.09
C ASP A 427 -15.05 -7.80 29.78
N GLU A 428 -15.41 -6.53 29.83
CA GLU A 428 -15.43 -5.64 28.66
C GLU A 428 -14.04 -5.37 28.05
N PHE A 429 -12.96 -5.72 28.75
CA PHE A 429 -11.57 -5.59 28.28
C PHE A 429 -11.00 -6.93 27.78
N THR A 430 -11.80 -7.99 27.78
CA THR A 430 -11.44 -9.28 27.23
C THR A 430 -11.76 -9.29 25.74
N VAL A 431 -10.72 -9.30 24.90
CA VAL A 431 -10.85 -9.21 23.44
C VAL A 431 -10.23 -10.43 22.75
N PRO A 432 -10.43 -10.65 21.45
CA PRO A 432 -9.72 -11.72 20.76
C PRO A 432 -8.20 -11.46 20.65
N ALA A 433 -7.36 -12.47 20.87
CA ALA A 433 -5.90 -12.35 20.82
C ALA A 433 -5.39 -11.85 19.47
N MET A 434 -6.03 -12.26 18.38
CA MET A 434 -5.62 -11.86 17.03
C MET A 434 -6.30 -10.56 16.55
N THR A 435 -6.80 -9.72 17.47
CA THR A 435 -7.47 -8.44 17.15
C THR A 435 -6.72 -7.62 16.12
N ILE A 436 -5.42 -7.34 16.33
CA ILE A 436 -4.62 -6.57 15.36
C ILE A 436 -4.21 -7.44 14.17
N HIS A 437 -3.74 -8.67 14.40
CA HIS A 437 -3.24 -9.55 13.31
C HIS A 437 -4.27 -9.93 12.26
N HIS A 438 -5.56 -9.97 12.61
CA HIS A 438 -6.67 -10.27 11.70
C HIS A 438 -7.32 -9.00 11.14
N ASN A 439 -6.87 -7.82 11.57
CA ASN A 439 -7.31 -6.51 11.08
C ASN A 439 -6.11 -5.66 10.64
N LEU A 440 -5.10 -6.27 9.99
CA LEU A 440 -3.97 -5.49 9.49
C LEU A 440 -4.41 -4.46 8.44
N SER A 441 -5.59 -4.61 7.82
CA SER A 441 -6.22 -3.54 7.03
C SER A 441 -6.39 -2.22 7.78
N LEU A 442 -6.53 -2.24 9.11
CA LEU A 442 -6.56 -1.04 9.95
C LEU A 442 -5.17 -0.52 10.34
N LEU A 443 -4.11 -1.29 10.11
CA LEU A 443 -2.75 -0.92 10.50
C LEU A 443 -2.32 0.46 9.98
N PRO A 444 -2.56 0.85 8.71
CA PRO A 444 -2.21 2.18 8.25
C PRO A 444 -2.89 3.29 9.07
N SER A 445 -4.18 3.15 9.38
CA SER A 445 -4.90 4.11 10.23
C SER A 445 -4.34 4.16 11.67
N ILE A 446 -4.02 3.00 12.26
CA ILE A 446 -3.39 2.91 13.59
C ILE A 446 -2.04 3.62 13.57
N LEU A 447 -1.21 3.37 12.56
CA LEU A 447 0.09 4.05 12.41
C LEU A 447 -0.07 5.56 12.17
N GLY A 448 -1.18 5.99 11.55
CA GLY A 448 -1.53 7.40 11.34
C GLY A 448 -1.70 8.14 12.66
N GLU A 449 -2.47 7.56 13.59
CA GLU A 449 -2.68 8.12 14.93
C GLU A 449 -1.39 8.22 15.77
N LEU A 450 -0.34 7.47 15.40
CA LEU A 450 0.94 7.46 16.11
C LEU A 450 1.96 8.49 15.60
N ARG A 451 1.77 9.08 14.41
CA ARG A 451 2.79 9.94 13.75
C ARG A 451 3.20 11.17 14.59
N ASN A 452 2.26 11.73 15.35
CA ASN A 452 2.46 12.94 16.16
C ASN A 452 2.58 12.63 17.65
N ARG A 453 2.77 11.36 18.02
CA ARG A 453 2.88 10.91 19.40
C ARG A 453 4.36 10.72 19.76
N LYS A 454 4.68 10.86 21.04
CA LYS A 454 5.96 10.41 21.57
C LYS A 454 5.97 8.88 21.58
N LEU A 455 6.90 8.26 20.87
CA LEU A 455 6.98 6.81 20.71
C LEU A 455 8.17 6.25 21.48
N PHE A 456 7.98 5.07 22.08
CA PHE A 456 9.06 4.25 22.62
C PHE A 456 8.95 2.84 22.02
N PHE A 457 10.05 2.28 21.52
CA PHE A 457 10.05 0.99 20.84
C PHE A 457 10.82 -0.05 21.65
N VAL A 458 10.19 -1.21 21.90
CA VAL A 458 10.85 -2.40 22.45
C VAL A 458 10.93 -3.46 21.37
N LEU A 459 12.13 -3.68 20.85
CA LEU A 459 12.40 -4.50 19.67
C LEU A 459 13.36 -5.62 20.02
N ASN A 460 13.30 -6.72 19.28
CA ASN A 460 14.42 -7.67 19.32
C ASN A 460 15.61 -7.19 18.48
N GLU A 461 16.76 -7.81 18.70
CA GLU A 461 18.03 -7.52 18.02
C GLU A 461 18.01 -7.68 16.48
N PHE A 462 17.06 -8.43 15.92
CA PHE A 462 16.90 -8.66 14.46
C PHE A 462 15.81 -7.79 13.81
N GLN A 463 15.36 -6.75 14.50
CA GLN A 463 14.36 -5.82 13.98
C GLN A 463 14.97 -4.45 13.69
N ASP A 464 14.43 -3.69 12.75
CA ASP A 464 14.79 -2.30 12.50
C ASP A 464 13.56 -1.43 12.22
N LEU A 465 13.69 -0.13 12.46
CA LEU A 465 12.59 0.82 12.33
C LEU A 465 12.60 1.56 10.99
N THR A 466 13.49 1.23 10.05
CA THR A 466 13.69 2.02 8.81
C THR A 466 12.38 2.24 8.07
N MET A 467 11.56 1.18 7.96
CA MET A 467 10.28 1.28 7.27
C MET A 467 9.26 2.12 8.05
N LEU A 468 9.19 2.01 9.38
CA LEU A 468 8.28 2.82 10.23
C LEU A 468 8.70 4.31 10.26
N GLN A 469 10.00 4.58 10.35
CA GLN A 469 10.57 5.93 10.25
C GLN A 469 10.22 6.58 8.91
N LYS A 470 10.33 5.81 7.82
CA LYS A 470 9.89 6.27 6.49
C LYS A 470 8.39 6.52 6.41
N LEU A 471 7.56 5.81 7.19
CA LEU A 471 6.13 6.08 7.33
C LEU A 471 5.84 7.27 8.26
N GLY A 472 6.86 7.92 8.84
CA GLY A 472 6.71 9.10 9.69
C GLY A 472 6.67 8.81 11.19
N LEU A 473 6.85 7.55 11.62
CA LEU A 473 6.95 7.21 13.03
C LEU A 473 8.40 7.42 13.48
N LYS A 474 8.64 8.55 14.16
CA LYS A 474 9.97 8.95 14.62
C LYS A 474 10.16 8.56 16.08
N ALA A 475 11.37 8.14 16.40
CA ALA A 475 11.86 7.94 17.76
C ALA A 475 13.36 8.20 17.77
N ASP A 476 13.82 8.83 18.84
CA ASP A 476 15.23 9.03 19.15
C ASP A 476 15.88 7.72 19.59
N GLU A 477 17.21 7.63 19.52
CA GLU A 477 17.93 6.40 19.90
C GLU A 477 17.67 5.99 21.35
N THR A 478 17.52 6.96 22.26
CA THR A 478 17.18 6.73 23.68
C THR A 478 15.78 6.15 23.89
N GLN A 479 14.93 6.20 22.87
CA GLN A 479 13.57 5.69 22.88
C GLN A 479 13.46 4.30 22.22
N ILE A 480 14.60 3.67 21.91
CA ILE A 480 14.66 2.36 21.27
C ILE A 480 15.38 1.40 22.21
N MET A 481 14.64 0.45 22.76
CA MET A 481 15.17 -0.64 23.56
C MET A 481 15.33 -1.90 22.71
N LYS A 482 16.55 -2.44 22.68
CA LYS A 482 16.87 -3.73 22.06
C LYS A 482 16.94 -4.81 23.11
N VAL A 483 16.19 -5.89 22.89
CA VAL A 483 16.22 -7.08 23.74
C VAL A 483 16.69 -8.31 22.95
N PRO A 484 17.23 -9.34 23.61
CA PRO A 484 17.59 -10.60 22.97
C PRO A 484 16.41 -11.20 22.21
N PHE A 485 16.66 -11.82 21.06
CA PHE A 485 15.58 -12.53 20.35
C PHE A 485 15.09 -13.77 21.09
N ARG A 486 15.97 -14.39 21.88
CA ARG A 486 15.66 -15.58 22.66
C ARG A 486 15.59 -15.26 24.13
N ASN A 487 14.64 -15.90 24.81
CA ASN A 487 14.49 -15.82 26.26
C ASN A 487 14.48 -14.39 26.80
N SER A 488 13.92 -13.44 26.04
CA SER A 488 13.87 -12.02 26.44
C SER A 488 13.16 -11.79 27.78
N TYR A 489 12.34 -12.74 28.24
CA TYR A 489 11.70 -12.69 29.55
C TYR A 489 12.66 -12.60 30.75
N GLU A 490 13.92 -13.01 30.57
CA GLU A 490 14.96 -12.91 31.60
C GLU A 490 15.25 -11.46 32.00
N LEU A 491 14.93 -10.50 31.13
CA LEU A 491 15.04 -9.06 31.40
C LEU A 491 13.88 -8.49 32.21
N TYR A 492 12.87 -9.28 32.57
CA TYR A 492 11.67 -8.76 33.24
C TYR A 492 12.00 -7.99 34.52
N ASP A 493 12.87 -8.52 35.39
CA ASP A 493 13.15 -7.92 36.70
C ASP A 493 13.91 -6.59 36.57
N GLU A 494 14.79 -6.47 35.57
CA GLU A 494 15.47 -5.22 35.23
C GLU A 494 14.47 -4.17 34.69
N LEU A 495 13.47 -4.63 33.94
CA LEU A 495 12.58 -3.77 33.19
C LEU A 495 11.30 -3.38 33.95
N ALA A 496 10.85 -4.15 34.94
CA ALA A 496 9.53 -4.01 35.57
C ALA A 496 9.28 -2.59 36.14
N GLU A 497 10.33 -1.92 36.62
CA GLU A 497 10.25 -0.60 37.23
C GLU A 497 10.39 0.56 36.23
N GLN A 498 10.55 0.28 34.93
CA GLN A 498 10.72 1.29 33.89
C GLN A 498 9.60 2.36 33.95
N ARG A 499 10.03 3.62 33.92
CA ARG A 499 9.15 4.79 33.83
C ARG A 499 9.23 5.41 32.45
N PHE A 500 8.11 5.97 32.01
CA PHE A 500 7.97 6.66 30.74
C PHE A 500 7.41 8.06 30.97
N GLU A 501 7.73 8.99 30.08
CA GLU A 501 7.10 10.31 30.11
C GLU A 501 5.61 10.21 29.78
N ASP A 502 4.80 11.07 30.40
CA ASP A 502 3.35 11.08 30.22
C ASP A 502 2.93 11.14 28.74
N GLY A 503 1.90 10.37 28.39
CA GLY A 503 1.35 10.33 27.04
C GLY A 503 2.18 9.56 26.02
N THR A 504 3.32 8.97 26.42
CA THR A 504 4.15 8.11 25.56
C THR A 504 3.36 6.87 25.11
N VAL A 505 3.54 6.50 23.84
CA VAL A 505 3.05 5.22 23.31
C VAL A 505 4.22 4.25 23.18
N VAL A 506 4.17 3.17 23.94
CA VAL A 506 5.18 2.11 23.97
C VAL A 506 4.76 0.97 23.04
N MET A 507 5.49 0.80 21.93
CA MET A 507 5.26 -0.24 20.92
C MET A 507 6.21 -1.42 21.16
N MET A 508 5.65 -2.61 21.37
CA MET A 508 6.40 -3.78 21.83
C MET A 508 6.31 -4.95 20.84
N MET A 509 7.46 -5.36 20.31
CA MET A 509 7.63 -6.46 19.34
C MET A 509 8.64 -7.53 19.84
N CYS A 510 8.63 -7.77 21.15
CA CYS A 510 9.58 -8.65 21.86
C CYS A 510 8.97 -9.96 22.41
N GLY A 511 7.93 -10.48 21.78
CA GLY A 511 7.36 -11.80 22.11
C GLY A 511 6.71 -11.87 23.48
N MET A 512 7.03 -12.91 24.26
CA MET A 512 6.44 -13.16 25.58
C MET A 512 6.85 -12.11 26.62
N LEU A 513 8.03 -11.50 26.50
CA LEU A 513 8.43 -10.37 27.37
C LEU A 513 7.37 -9.26 27.33
N ALA A 514 6.87 -8.93 26.13
CA ALA A 514 5.85 -7.90 25.98
C ALA A 514 4.58 -8.19 26.78
N LYS A 515 4.26 -9.48 26.98
CA LYS A 515 3.03 -9.93 27.64
C LYS A 515 3.09 -9.76 29.15
N ILE A 516 4.26 -9.99 29.71
CA ILE A 516 4.48 -9.95 31.15
C ILE A 516 4.82 -8.55 31.66
N VAL A 517 5.56 -7.73 30.90
CA VAL A 517 5.89 -6.37 31.37
C VAL A 517 4.81 -5.34 31.08
N SER A 518 4.00 -5.50 30.02
CA SER A 518 2.98 -4.51 29.67
C SER A 518 1.93 -4.22 30.76
N PRO A 519 1.35 -5.19 31.49
CA PRO A 519 0.43 -4.87 32.58
C PRO A 519 1.12 -4.09 33.72
N VAL A 520 2.34 -4.49 34.08
CA VAL A 520 3.12 -3.84 35.16
C VAL A 520 3.51 -2.42 34.77
N TRP A 521 3.97 -2.22 33.53
CA TRP A 521 4.28 -0.89 33.02
C TRP A 521 3.06 0.00 32.93
N PHE A 522 1.90 -0.55 32.56
CA PHE A 522 0.67 0.23 32.50
C PHE A 522 0.18 0.67 33.88
N GLU A 523 0.27 -0.21 34.89
CA GLU A 523 0.00 0.14 36.28
C GLU A 523 0.96 1.23 36.79
N ASN A 524 2.25 1.11 36.47
CA ASN A 524 3.27 2.07 36.86
C ASN A 524 3.22 3.40 36.08
N ASN A 525 2.57 3.45 34.92
CA ASN A 525 2.54 4.59 34.01
C ASN A 525 1.11 4.76 33.42
N PRO A 526 0.13 5.15 34.25
CA PRO A 526 -1.30 5.15 33.87
C PRO A 526 -1.67 6.16 32.77
N THR A 527 -0.80 7.10 32.47
CA THR A 527 -0.94 8.11 31.41
C THR A 527 -0.40 7.65 30.06
N CYS A 528 0.24 6.48 30.00
CA CYS A 528 0.90 5.94 28.82
C CYS A 528 0.05 4.87 28.12
N THR A 529 0.30 4.67 26.83
CA THR A 529 -0.32 3.60 26.04
C THR A 529 0.69 2.48 25.77
N PHE A 530 0.31 1.22 25.95
CA PHE A 530 1.18 0.06 25.71
C PHE A 530 0.58 -0.86 24.65
N LEU A 531 1.32 -1.13 23.58
CA LEU A 531 0.85 -1.91 22.44
C LEU A 531 1.76 -3.10 22.17
N ALA A 532 1.36 -4.30 22.61
CA ALA A 532 2.04 -5.53 22.25
C ALA A 532 1.59 -6.01 20.85
N PHE A 533 2.27 -5.54 19.81
CA PHE A 533 2.05 -5.95 18.43
C PHE A 533 2.54 -7.38 18.14
N GLY A 534 3.60 -7.81 18.84
CA GLY A 534 4.20 -9.13 18.63
C GLY A 534 4.53 -9.36 17.16
N SER A 535 4.17 -10.54 16.63
CA SER A 535 4.50 -10.91 15.25
C SER A 535 3.68 -10.22 14.14
N SER A 536 2.78 -9.29 14.48
CA SER A 536 1.97 -8.59 13.48
C SER A 536 2.82 -7.67 12.59
N MET A 537 3.97 -7.23 13.10
CA MET A 537 4.88 -6.30 12.44
C MET A 537 6.10 -6.99 11.79
N ASP A 538 6.29 -8.30 11.97
CA ASP A 538 7.49 -9.01 11.49
C ASP A 538 7.75 -8.76 9.99
N ASP A 539 6.69 -8.76 9.17
CA ASP A 539 6.76 -8.50 7.72
C ASP A 539 7.28 -7.10 7.33
N MET A 540 7.35 -6.19 8.31
CA MET A 540 7.63 -4.77 8.14
C MET A 540 8.95 -4.34 8.79
N ILE A 541 9.37 -4.99 9.87
CA ILE A 541 10.51 -4.55 10.68
C ILE A 541 11.62 -5.60 10.83
N GLN A 542 11.44 -6.83 10.37
CA GLN A 542 12.48 -7.87 10.54
C GLN A 542 13.60 -7.69 9.50
N THR A 543 14.85 -7.45 9.94
CA THR A 543 16.03 -7.29 9.07
C THR A 543 16.56 -8.62 8.57
N ASP A 544 16.69 -9.59 9.47
CA ASP A 544 17.26 -10.90 9.21
C ASP A 544 16.23 -12.00 9.39
N ASN A 545 16.11 -12.84 8.36
CA ASN A 545 15.39 -14.09 8.42
C ASN A 545 16.18 -15.08 9.27
N ILE A 546 15.94 -15.09 10.57
CA ILE A 546 16.59 -15.96 11.57
C ILE A 546 16.49 -17.42 11.14
N LYS A 547 17.50 -17.96 10.42
CA LYS A 547 17.79 -19.36 10.00
C LYS A 547 16.64 -20.27 9.51
N TYR A 548 15.41 -19.82 9.55
CA TYR A 548 14.28 -20.39 8.85
C TYR A 548 14.30 -19.75 7.47
N LYS A 549 14.51 -20.56 6.42
CA LYS A 549 13.98 -20.26 5.10
C LYS A 549 12.45 -20.14 5.23
N LEU A 550 11.98 -19.01 5.77
CA LEU A 550 10.61 -18.59 5.56
C LEU A 550 10.41 -18.26 4.08
N TYR A 551 11.51 -17.99 3.34
CA TYR A 551 11.50 -17.45 1.99
C TYR A 551 12.83 -17.83 1.24
N PRO A 552 12.84 -18.69 0.19
CA PRO A 552 14.04 -19.10 -0.59
C PRO A 552 14.41 -18.26 -1.83
N SER A 553 15.71 -18.11 -2.07
CA SER A 553 16.40 -17.03 -2.81
C SER A 553 16.51 -17.14 -4.34
N GLU A 554 15.84 -18.06 -5.02
CA GLU A 554 16.31 -18.53 -6.34
C GLU A 554 15.47 -18.16 -7.59
N PHE A 555 14.53 -17.20 -7.53
CA PHE A 555 13.80 -16.78 -8.75
C PHE A 555 13.78 -15.25 -9.01
N PRO A 556 14.22 -14.77 -10.19
CA PRO A 556 14.44 -13.34 -10.50
C PRO A 556 13.17 -12.49 -10.73
N TYR A 557 12.00 -13.03 -10.37
CA TYR A 557 10.71 -12.33 -10.35
C TYR A 557 10.00 -12.43 -8.98
N THR A 558 10.67 -12.95 -7.95
CA THR A 558 10.08 -13.37 -6.67
C THR A 558 10.57 -12.63 -5.43
N ARG A 559 11.30 -11.52 -5.54
CA ARG A 559 11.72 -10.76 -4.32
C ARG A 559 10.56 -10.38 -3.39
N ASN A 560 9.32 -10.31 -3.90
CA ASN A 560 8.10 -10.06 -3.11
C ASN A 560 7.02 -11.16 -3.23
N ILE A 561 7.30 -12.30 -3.87
CA ILE A 561 6.40 -13.46 -3.91
C ILE A 561 7.30 -14.68 -3.72
N TYR A 562 7.74 -14.90 -2.50
CA TYR A 562 8.61 -16.01 -2.21
C TYR A 562 7.84 -17.35 -2.25
N PRO A 563 8.42 -18.41 -2.84
CA PRO A 563 7.84 -19.73 -2.80
C PRO A 563 8.26 -20.37 -1.49
N TYR A 564 7.33 -20.52 -0.54
CA TYR A 564 7.35 -21.32 0.68
C TYR A 564 6.90 -20.50 1.90
N ARG A 565 6.08 -21.19 2.71
CA ARG A 565 5.29 -20.72 3.85
C ARG A 565 4.26 -19.64 3.51
N SER A 566 3.15 -20.08 2.90
CA SER A 566 1.76 -19.91 3.40
C SER A 566 1.35 -18.64 4.18
N PHE A 567 2.00 -17.48 4.00
CA PHE A 567 1.68 -16.24 4.73
C PHE A 567 1.32 -15.07 3.82
N LEU A 568 1.86 -15.03 2.59
CA LEU A 568 1.35 -14.10 1.57
C LEU A 568 -0.09 -14.45 1.13
N PHE A 569 -0.51 -15.70 1.36
CA PHE A 569 -1.85 -16.21 1.11
C PHE A 569 -2.24 -17.21 2.19
N GLY A 570 -2.20 -16.77 3.45
CA GLY A 570 -2.51 -17.62 4.60
C GLY A 570 -3.92 -18.20 4.53
N LEU A 571 -4.06 -19.37 3.91
CA LEU A 571 -5.16 -20.29 4.11
C LEU A 571 -5.08 -20.78 5.55
N LYS A 572 -5.53 -19.95 6.49
CA LYS A 572 -6.14 -20.47 7.71
C LYS A 572 -7.43 -21.15 7.29
N LYS A 573 -7.79 -22.25 7.94
CA LYS A 573 -9.15 -22.77 7.81
C LYS A 573 -10.11 -21.60 8.05
N PRO A 574 -11.13 -21.40 7.18
CA PRO A 574 -12.13 -20.38 7.42
C PRO A 574 -12.65 -20.59 8.85
N CYS A 575 -12.52 -19.55 9.65
CA CYS A 575 -12.91 -19.56 11.03
C CYS A 575 -13.85 -18.36 11.18
N PRO A 576 -15.16 -18.60 11.32
CA PRO A 576 -16.16 -17.52 11.33
C PRO A 576 -15.96 -16.55 12.50
N GLU A 577 -15.32 -17.00 13.58
CA GLU A 577 -14.91 -16.13 14.67
C GLU A 577 -13.72 -15.24 14.29
N CYS A 578 -12.68 -15.78 13.64
CA CYS A 578 -11.48 -15.02 13.29
C CYS A 578 -11.65 -14.11 12.05
N PHE A 579 -12.41 -14.55 11.05
CA PHE A 579 -12.56 -13.89 9.78
C PHE A 579 -13.99 -14.02 9.27
N ASP A 580 -14.63 -12.89 9.07
CA ASP A 580 -15.77 -12.76 8.17
C ASP A 580 -15.29 -11.92 6.97
N LEU A 581 -15.06 -12.59 5.85
CA LEU A 581 -14.82 -11.92 4.58
C LEU A 581 -16.12 -12.01 3.80
N ARG A 582 -16.96 -10.99 3.92
CA ARG A 582 -18.03 -10.82 2.95
C ARG A 582 -17.38 -10.48 1.61
N ASP A 583 -17.81 -11.14 0.54
CA ASP A 583 -17.43 -10.72 -0.81
C ASP A 583 -17.94 -9.28 -0.97
N GLU A 584 -17.03 -8.31 -0.87
CA GLU A 584 -17.25 -6.97 -1.40
C GLU A 584 -17.32 -7.15 -2.92
N ASN A 585 -18.55 -7.38 -3.43
CA ASN A 585 -18.89 -7.67 -4.83
C ASN A 585 -18.10 -6.84 -5.84
#